data_AF-A0A1I5UXB0-F1
#
_entry.id   AF-A0A1I5UXB0-F1
#
_cell.length_a   1.000
_cell.length_b   1.000
_cell.length_c   1.000
_cell.angle_alpha   90.00
_cell.angle_beta   90.00
_cell.angle_gamma   90.00
#
_symmetry.space_group_name_H-M   'P 1'
#
loop_
_entity.id
_entity.type
_entity.pdbx_description
1 polymer ?
#
loop_
_entity_poly.entity_id
_entity_poly.type
_entity_poly.pdbx_seq_one_letter_code
_entity_poly.pdbx_strand_id
1 'polypeptide(L)' 'MLHPYKEFENTPLWAVINNGIDDLVENNDIEESTPRDYIVGYLCKLISELETENK' A
#
# COMPACT_ATOMS: atom_id res chain seq x y z
N MET A 1 -10.87 10.13 -4.75
CA MET A 1 -9.90 11.11 -5.30
C MET A 1 -9.03 10.40 -6.34
N LEU A 2 -8.45 11.10 -7.32
CA LEU A 2 -7.50 10.51 -8.26
C LEU A 2 -6.12 10.40 -7.57
N HIS A 3 -5.76 9.24 -7.03
CA HIS A 3 -4.38 8.93 -6.63
C HIS A 3 -3.63 8.26 -7.80
N PRO A 4 -2.29 8.32 -7.84
CA PRO A 4 -1.52 7.80 -8.98
C PRO A 4 -1.43 6.27 -9.02
N TYR A 5 -1.81 5.59 -7.94
CA TYR A 5 -1.55 4.17 -7.71
C TYR A 5 -2.65 3.21 -8.18
N LYS A 6 -3.46 3.62 -9.16
CA LYS A 6 -4.61 2.82 -9.64
C LYS A 6 -4.23 1.46 -10.21
N GLU A 7 -3.02 1.34 -10.76
CA GLU A 7 -2.52 0.07 -11.31
C GLU A 7 -2.40 -1.04 -10.26
N PHE A 8 -2.27 -0.67 -8.99
CA PHE A 8 -2.19 -1.61 -7.88
C PHE A 8 -3.56 -1.97 -7.31
N GLU A 9 -4.59 -1.15 -7.53
CA GLU A 9 -5.95 -1.43 -7.06
C GLU A 9 -6.42 -2.77 -7.63
N ASN A 10 -6.96 -3.63 -6.77
CA ASN A 10 -7.39 -5.01 -7.09
C ASN A 10 -6.26 -6.03 -7.33
N THR A 11 -4.99 -5.67 -7.09
CA THR A 11 -3.91 -6.67 -7.04
C THR A 11 -3.88 -7.39 -5.68
N PRO A 12 -3.37 -8.65 -5.62
CA PRO A 12 -3.14 -9.32 -4.35
C PRO A 12 -2.18 -8.55 -3.43
N LEU A 13 -1.17 -7.88 -4.01
CA LEU A 13 -0.23 -7.05 -3.27
C LEU A 13 -0.92 -5.91 -2.53
N TRP A 14 -1.81 -5.18 -3.22
CA TRP A 14 -2.60 -4.12 -2.61
C TRP A 14 -3.45 -4.64 -1.46
N ALA A 15 -4.15 -5.77 -1.65
CA ALA A 15 -4.99 -6.34 -0.60
C ALA A 15 -4.18 -6.70 0.66
N VAL A 16 -3.01 -7.34 0.48
CA VAL A 16 -2.13 -7.72 1.59
C VAL A 16 -1.61 -6.49 2.34
N ILE A 17 -1.11 -5.48 1.62
CA ILE A 17 -0.59 -4.27 2.25
C ILE A 17 -1.72 -3.49 2.93
N ASN A 18 -2.87 -3.33 2.28
CA ASN A 18 -4.00 -2.62 2.86
C ASN A 18 -4.45 -3.26 4.19
N ASN A 19 -4.58 -4.58 4.22
CA ASN A 19 -4.95 -5.30 5.44
C ASN A 19 -3.88 -5.15 6.53
N GLY A 20 -2.59 -5.20 6.16
CA GLY A 20 -1.51 -4.97 7.13
C GLY A 20 -1.52 -3.56 7.73
N ILE A 21 -1.87 -2.54 6.95
CA ILE A 21 -2.05 -1.17 7.49
C ILE A 21 -3.30 -1.11 8.38
N ASP A 22 -4.39 -1.81 8.03
CA ASP A 22 -5.58 -1.90 8.91
C ASP A 22 -5.22 -2.50 10.27
N ASP A 23 -4.51 -3.62 10.30
CA ASP A 23 -4.07 -4.27 11.54
C ASP A 23 -3.22 -3.31 12.42
N LEU A 24 -2.35 -2.51 11.81
CA LEU A 24 -1.50 -1.55 12.53
C LEU A 24 -2.30 -0.37 13.10
N VAL A 25 -3.31 0.10 12.36
CA VAL A 25 -4.21 1.17 12.83
C VAL A 25 -5.10 0.65 13.96
N GLU A 26 -5.68 -0.55 13.81
CA GLU A 26 -6.53 -1.16 14.83
C GLU A 26 -5.79 -1.40 16.15
N ASN A 27 -4.51 -1.79 16.07
CA ASN A 27 -3.67 -1.98 17.25
C ASN A 27 -3.08 -0.67 17.81
N ASN A 28 -3.36 0.49 17.21
CA ASN A 28 -2.80 1.80 17.56
C ASN A 28 -1.26 1.87 17.43
N ASP A 29 -0.67 1.03 16.59
CA ASP A 29 0.77 1.08 16.29
C ASP A 29 1.10 2.29 15.42
N ILE A 30 0.16 2.71 14.57
CA ILE A 30 0.27 3.88 13.69
C ILE A 30 -1.03 4.70 13.68
N GLU A 31 -0.89 5.98 13.35
CA GLU A 31 -2.01 6.86 12.98
C GLU A 31 -1.81 7.36 11.55
N GLU A 32 -2.84 7.24 10.71
CA GLU A 32 -2.78 7.70 9.33
C GLU A 32 -3.03 9.21 9.23
N SER A 33 -2.03 9.94 8.76
CA SER A 33 -2.14 11.40 8.48
C SER A 33 -2.38 11.71 7.00
N THR A 34 -2.34 10.68 6.14
CA THR A 34 -2.46 10.77 4.68
C THR A 34 -3.52 9.76 4.22
N PRO A 35 -4.27 9.98 3.11
CA PRO A 35 -5.27 9.02 2.67
C PRO A 35 -4.69 7.63 2.41
N ARG A 36 -5.41 6.58 2.84
CA ARG A 36 -5.02 5.16 2.76
C ARG A 36 -4.46 4.76 1.39
N ASP A 37 -5.14 5.17 0.32
CA ASP A 37 -4.76 4.81 -1.06
C ASP A 37 -3.37 5.32 -1.47
N TYR A 38 -2.90 6.43 -0.88
CA TYR A 38 -1.55 6.93 -1.10
C TYR A 38 -0.51 6.12 -0.33
N ILE A 39 -0.82 5.72 0.90
CA ILE A 39 0.07 4.91 1.74
C ILE A 39 0.23 3.53 1.11
N VAL A 40 -0.87 2.82 0.87
CA VAL A 40 -0.88 1.48 0.28
C VAL A 40 -0.25 1.49 -1.10
N GLY A 41 -0.63 2.47 -1.94
CA GLY A 41 -0.11 2.58 -3.30
C GLY A 41 1.40 2.84 -3.36
N TYR A 42 1.93 3.69 -2.48
CA TYR A 42 3.37 3.94 -2.41
C TYR A 42 4.14 2.69 -1.97
N LEU A 43 3.64 1.95 -0.99
CA LEU A 43 4.25 0.71 -0.53
C LEU A 43 4.22 -0.38 -1.62
N CYS A 44 3.11 -0.48 -2.37
CA CYS A 44 3.03 -1.38 -3.53
C CYS A 44 4.11 -1.04 -4.58
N LYS A 45 4.27 0.26 -4.90
CA LYS A 45 5.29 0.75 -5.82
C LYS A 45 6.69 0.31 -5.39
N LEU A 46 7.06 0.53 -4.12
CA LEU A 46 8.39 0.16 -3.61
C LEU A 46 8.67 -1.34 -3.74
N ILE A 47 7.68 -2.19 -3.44
CA ILE A 47 7.82 -3.64 -3.53
C ILE A 47 7.95 -4.08 -5.00
N SER A 48 7.13 -3.53 -5.90
CA SER A 48 7.21 -3.84 -7.33
C SER A 48 8.53 -3.38 -7.96
N GLU A 49 9.10 -2.25 -7.52
CA GLU A 49 10.43 -1.79 -7.96
C GLU A 49 11.51 -2.82 -7.56
N LEU A 50 11.47 -3.37 -6.34
CA LEU A 50 12.39 -4.42 -5.88
C LEU A 50 12.30 -5.70 -6.73
N GLU A 51 11.11 -6.13 -7.12
CA GLU A 51 10.94 -7.32 -7.98
C GLU A 51 11.48 -7.11 -9.40
N THR A 52 11.55 -5.87 -9.86
CA THR A 52 12.05 -5.51 -11.18
C THR A 52 13.58 -5.48 -11.23
N GLU A 53 14.24 -5.15 -10.12
CA GLU A 53 15.71 -5.17 -9.99
C GLU A 53 16.30 -6.59 -9.82
N ASN A 54 15.47 -7.57 -9.46
CA ASN A 54 15.87 -8.97 -9.27
C ASN A 54 15.61 -9.87 -10.49
N LYS A 55 15.24 -9.30 -11.64
CA LYS A 55 15.06 -9.98 -12.94
C LYS A 55 16.17 -9.62 -13.91
#